data_AF-A0AAD3HJI5-F1
#
_entry.id   AF-A0AAD3HJI5-F1
#
_cell.length_a   1.000
_cell.length_b   1.000
_cell.length_c   1.000
_cell.angle_alpha   90.00
_cell.angle_beta   90.00
_cell.angle_gamma   90.00
#
_symmetry.space_group_name_H-M   'P 1'
#
loop_
_entity.id
_entity.type
_entity.pdbx_description
1 polymer ?
#
loop_
_entity_poly.entity_id
_entity_poly.type
_entity_poly.pdbx_seq_one_letter_code
_entity_poly.pdbx_strand_id
1 'polypeptide(L)'
;LMPPPLIVANPDVVTVDGSQLVPMPGSLAAVYGGAGGRVVLMGKPAALIYSAAGAALGLGPGELLAVGDSLEHDIAGAAAAGIDSLLIAGGIHAGELLPGSTHGSVDGSPPSGAQQGDAFAGDEVAVDMAAL
;
A
#
# COMPACT_ATOMS: atom_id res chain seq x y z
N LEU A 1 -19.65 -6.91 30.14
CA LEU A 1 -19.62 -5.63 29.40
C LEU A 1 -19.11 -5.94 27.99
N MET A 2 -19.77 -5.43 26.95
CA MET A 2 -19.24 -5.57 25.58
C MET A 2 -17.91 -4.80 25.48
N PRO A 3 -16.86 -5.37 24.88
CA PRO A 3 -15.59 -4.68 24.78
C PRO A 3 -15.72 -3.42 23.89
N PRO A 4 -14.92 -2.37 24.13
CA PRO A 4 -15.00 -1.12 23.39
C PRO A 4 -14.61 -1.33 21.91
N PRO A 5 -15.16 -0.57 20.96
CA PRO A 5 -14.76 -0.71 19.56
C PRO A 5 -13.26 -0.42 19.38
N LEU A 6 -12.60 -1.19 18.53
CA LEU A 6 -11.23 -0.96 18.10
C LEU A 6 -11.23 -0.09 16.83
N ILE A 7 -10.72 1.13 16.94
CA ILE A 7 -10.51 2.02 15.79
C ILE A 7 -9.09 1.80 15.29
N VAL A 8 -8.95 1.48 14.01
CA VAL A 8 -7.68 1.15 13.37
C VAL A 8 -7.39 2.20 12.31
N ALA A 9 -6.39 3.04 12.56
CA ALA A 9 -6.04 4.17 11.70
C ALA A 9 -5.28 3.77 10.42
N ASN A 10 -4.67 2.58 10.42
CA ASN A 10 -4.02 1.98 9.26
C ASN A 10 -4.49 0.52 9.14
N PRO A 11 -5.27 0.16 8.11
CA PRO A 11 -5.87 -1.15 7.98
C PRO A 11 -4.94 -2.18 7.35
N ASP A 12 -3.73 -1.79 6.92
CA ASP A 12 -2.75 -2.68 6.31
C ASP A 12 -2.43 -3.83 7.27
N VAL A 13 -2.39 -5.05 6.74
CA VAL A 13 -2.15 -6.27 7.53
C VAL A 13 -0.67 -6.57 7.67
N VAL A 14 0.13 -6.27 6.64
CA VAL A 14 1.58 -6.45 6.59
C VAL A 14 2.23 -5.29 5.83
N THR A 15 3.53 -5.09 6.05
CA THR A 15 4.40 -4.23 5.23
C THR A 15 5.72 -4.94 4.96
N VAL A 16 6.51 -4.42 4.01
CA VAL A 16 7.87 -4.89 3.73
C VAL A 16 8.87 -4.13 4.61
N ASP A 17 9.72 -4.88 5.33
CA ASP A 17 10.91 -4.37 6.01
C ASP A 17 12.13 -5.17 5.51
N GLY A 18 12.94 -4.54 4.66
CA GLY A 18 14.03 -5.20 3.95
C GLY A 18 13.52 -6.35 3.09
N SER A 19 13.88 -7.59 3.46
CA SER A 19 13.45 -8.81 2.77
C SER A 19 12.33 -9.57 3.50
N GLN A 20 11.72 -8.98 4.53
CA GLN A 20 10.75 -9.64 5.39
C GLN A 20 9.40 -8.92 5.38
N LEU A 21 8.32 -9.68 5.53
CA LEU A 21 7.00 -9.15 5.81
C LEU A 21 6.82 -9.01 7.33
N VAL A 22 6.43 -7.83 7.78
CA VAL A 22 6.19 -7.55 9.20
C VAL A 22 4.72 -7.17 9.45
N PRO A 23 4.12 -7.59 10.58
CA PRO A 23 2.71 -7.28 10.88
C PRO A 23 2.45 -5.78 11.04
N MET A 24 1.31 -5.33 10.53
CA MET A 24 0.80 -3.96 10.62
C MET A 24 -0.52 -3.90 11.42
N PRO A 25 -1.06 -2.73 11.79
CA PRO A 25 -2.20 -2.63 12.70
C PRO A 25 -3.48 -3.38 12.25
N GLY A 26 -3.65 -3.62 10.95
CA GLY A 26 -4.70 -4.47 10.41
C GLY A 26 -4.63 -5.93 10.91
N SER A 27 -3.44 -6.44 11.23
CA SER A 27 -3.28 -7.77 11.83
C SER A 27 -3.94 -7.86 13.22
N LEU A 28 -3.79 -6.82 14.05
CA LEU A 28 -4.48 -6.70 15.34
C LEU A 28 -6.00 -6.58 15.14
N ALA A 29 -6.41 -5.84 14.10
CA ALA A 29 -7.81 -5.71 13.71
C ALA A 29 -8.43 -7.09 13.41
N ALA A 30 -7.74 -7.92 12.64
CA ALA A 30 -8.18 -9.28 12.30
C ALA A 30 -8.32 -10.16 13.55
N VAL A 31 -7.34 -10.12 14.47
CA VAL A 31 -7.42 -10.87 15.73
C VAL A 31 -8.59 -10.40 16.60
N TYR A 32 -8.76 -9.08 16.75
CA TYR A 32 -9.82 -8.50 17.56
C TYR A 32 -11.22 -8.79 17.00
N GLY A 33 -11.39 -8.67 15.68
CA GLY A 33 -12.63 -9.00 14.98
C GLY A 33 -12.96 -10.49 15.04
N GLY A 34 -11.96 -11.36 14.87
CA GLY A 34 -12.11 -12.81 15.00
C GLY A 34 -12.53 -13.25 16.40
N ALA A 35 -12.19 -12.48 17.44
CA ALA A 35 -12.65 -12.67 18.81
C ALA A 35 -14.07 -12.11 19.09
N GLY A 36 -14.79 -11.65 18.06
CA GLY A 36 -16.13 -11.06 18.18
C GLY A 36 -16.16 -9.58 18.57
N GLY A 37 -15.00 -8.92 18.55
CA GLY A 37 -14.88 -7.50 18.81
C GLY A 37 -15.35 -6.65 17.62
N ARG A 38 -15.86 -5.44 17.90
CA ARG A 38 -16.23 -4.49 16.86
C ARG A 38 -15.00 -3.72 16.37
N VAL A 39 -14.68 -3.83 15.08
CA VAL A 39 -13.58 -3.11 14.42
C VAL A 39 -14.11 -1.99 13.54
N VAL A 40 -13.44 -0.84 13.56
CA VAL A 40 -13.65 0.27 12.62
C VAL A 40 -12.33 0.54 11.92
N LEU A 41 -12.25 0.23 10.63
CA LEU A 41 -11.08 0.47 9.80
C LEU A 41 -11.14 1.86 9.18
N MET A 42 -10.04 2.60 9.27
CA MET A 42 -9.84 3.90 8.63
C MET A 42 -8.63 3.78 7.71
N GLY A 43 -8.72 4.35 6.51
CA GLY A 43 -7.67 4.27 5.50
C GLY A 43 -8.10 3.49 4.27
N LYS A 44 -7.13 3.10 3.45
CA LYS A 44 -7.35 2.34 2.21
C LYS A 44 -8.00 0.98 2.49
N PRO A 45 -8.90 0.44 1.65
CA PRO A 45 -9.33 0.95 0.35
C PRO A 45 -10.49 1.95 0.42
N ALA A 46 -10.82 2.53 1.59
CA ALA A 46 -11.93 3.47 1.67
C ALA A 46 -11.62 4.74 0.84
N ALA A 47 -12.52 5.09 -0.08
CA ALA A 47 -12.39 6.28 -0.95
C ALA A 47 -12.23 7.60 -0.16
N LEU A 48 -12.62 7.62 1.13
CA LEU A 48 -12.49 8.76 2.02
C LEU A 48 -11.06 9.32 2.04
N ILE A 49 -10.03 8.46 2.11
CA ILE A 49 -8.65 8.95 2.20
C ILE A 49 -8.20 9.69 0.94
N TYR A 50 -8.64 9.21 -0.23
CA TYR A 50 -8.35 9.83 -1.52
C TYR A 50 -9.10 11.14 -1.71
N SER A 51 -10.39 11.18 -1.35
CA SER A 51 -11.17 12.42 -1.38
C SER A 51 -10.60 13.50 -0.44
N ALA A 52 -10.10 13.10 0.73
CA ALA A 52 -9.44 14.00 1.66
C ALA A 52 -8.11 14.53 1.10
N ALA A 53 -7.32 13.68 0.44
CA ALA A 53 -6.09 14.08 -0.25
C ALA A 53 -6.37 15.08 -1.38
N GLY A 54 -7.34 14.78 -2.25
CA GLY A 54 -7.75 15.70 -3.32
C GLY A 54 -8.24 17.05 -2.79
N ALA A 55 -9.07 17.05 -1.75
CA ALA A 55 -9.55 18.27 -1.12
C ALA A 55 -8.42 19.10 -0.49
N ALA A 56 -7.45 18.44 0.16
CA ALA A 56 -6.29 19.12 0.75
C ALA A 56 -5.38 19.77 -0.30
N LEU A 57 -5.30 19.18 -1.50
CA LEU A 57 -4.50 19.67 -2.61
C LEU A 57 -5.26 20.60 -3.56
N GLY A 58 -6.59 20.66 -3.46
CA GLY A 58 -7.45 21.38 -4.40
C GLY A 58 -7.51 20.73 -5.79
N LEU A 59 -7.33 19.41 -5.87
CA LEU A 59 -7.26 18.62 -7.11
C LEU A 59 -8.48 17.71 -7.26
N GLY A 60 -8.93 17.54 -8.50
CA GLY A 60 -9.94 16.56 -8.87
C GLY A 60 -9.36 15.15 -9.08
N PRO A 61 -10.21 14.11 -9.18
CA PRO A 61 -9.74 12.72 -9.35
C PRO A 61 -8.82 12.50 -10.57
N GLY A 62 -9.09 13.17 -11.69
CA GLY A 62 -8.28 13.08 -12.92
C GLY A 62 -6.92 13.80 -12.86
N GLU A 63 -6.59 14.42 -11.73
CA GLU A 63 -5.32 15.10 -11.48
C GLU A 63 -4.48 14.37 -10.43
N LEU A 64 -4.96 13.21 -9.95
CA LEU A 64 -4.33 12.41 -8.91
C LEU A 64 -3.84 11.09 -9.49
N LEU A 65 -2.69 10.63 -9.01
CA LEU A 65 -2.16 9.29 -9.24
C LEU A 65 -1.90 8.64 -7.88
N ALA A 66 -2.59 7.56 -7.58
CA ALA A 66 -2.30 6.73 -6.43
C ALA A 66 -1.10 5.83 -6.72
N VAL A 67 -0.06 5.87 -5.87
CA VAL A 67 1.12 5.00 -6.01
C VAL A 67 1.24 4.16 -4.76
N GLY A 68 1.32 2.84 -4.92
CA GLY A 68 1.47 1.92 -3.80
C GLY A 68 1.70 0.49 -4.25
N ASP A 69 1.91 -0.41 -3.29
CA ASP A 69 2.33 -1.79 -3.54
C ASP A 69 1.26 -2.84 -3.21
N SER A 70 0.11 -2.43 -2.66
CA SER A 70 -0.98 -3.33 -2.34
C SER A 70 -2.15 -3.20 -3.33
N LEU A 71 -2.48 -4.31 -3.98
CA LEU A 71 -3.67 -4.42 -4.83
C LEU A 71 -4.96 -4.15 -4.04
N GLU A 72 -5.07 -4.72 -2.84
CA GLU A 72 -6.26 -4.72 -1.99
C GLU A 72 -6.51 -3.37 -1.31
N HIS A 73 -5.45 -2.58 -1.11
CA HIS A 73 -5.53 -1.29 -0.43
C HIS A 73 -5.35 -0.13 -1.43
N ASP A 74 -4.18 0.00 -2.06
CA ASP A 74 -3.84 1.14 -2.90
C ASP A 74 -4.63 1.16 -4.20
N ILE A 75 -4.59 0.04 -4.93
CA ILE A 75 -5.18 -0.03 -6.27
C ILE A 75 -6.71 -0.12 -6.17
N ALA A 76 -7.23 -0.99 -5.31
CA ALA A 76 -8.67 -1.06 -5.06
C ALA A 76 -9.24 0.26 -4.54
N GLY A 77 -8.49 0.95 -3.67
CA GLY A 77 -8.90 2.25 -3.14
C GLY A 77 -8.93 3.35 -4.19
N ALA A 78 -7.91 3.41 -5.05
CA ALA A 78 -7.84 4.36 -6.15
C ALA A 78 -8.97 4.13 -7.17
N ALA A 79 -9.19 2.87 -7.55
CA ALA A 79 -10.28 2.48 -8.45
C ALA A 79 -11.66 2.87 -7.87
N ALA A 80 -11.90 2.61 -6.58
CA ALA A 80 -13.14 3.01 -5.91
C ALA A 80 -13.31 4.54 -5.82
N ALA A 81 -12.21 5.29 -5.82
CA ALA A 81 -12.21 6.75 -5.82
C ALA A 81 -12.27 7.38 -7.23
N GLY A 82 -12.19 6.57 -8.30
CA GLY A 82 -12.13 7.06 -9.68
C GLY A 82 -10.82 7.79 -10.00
N ILE A 83 -9.71 7.34 -9.41
CA ILE A 83 -8.37 7.92 -9.54
C ILE A 83 -7.45 6.91 -10.23
N ASP A 84 -6.54 7.42 -11.07
CA ASP A 84 -5.52 6.59 -11.72
C ASP A 84 -4.58 5.97 -10.68
N SER A 85 -4.03 4.79 -10.97
CA SER A 85 -3.16 4.08 -10.02
C SER A 85 -1.95 3.45 -10.67
N LEU A 86 -0.82 3.47 -9.95
CA LEU A 86 0.43 2.81 -10.29
C LEU A 86 0.80 1.80 -9.19
N LEU A 87 0.92 0.53 -9.57
CA LEU A 87 1.34 -0.56 -8.68
C LEU A 87 2.86 -0.69 -8.66
N ILE A 88 3.45 -0.67 -7.46
CA ILE A 88 4.86 -1.02 -7.23
C ILE A 88 4.96 -2.55 -7.11
N ALA A 89 5.39 -3.21 -8.19
CA ALA A 89 5.53 -4.67 -8.24
C ALA A 89 6.60 -5.22 -7.27
N GLY A 90 7.52 -4.38 -6.78
CA GLY A 90 8.59 -4.74 -5.85
C GLY A 90 8.21 -4.74 -4.36
N GLY A 91 6.94 -4.46 -4.00
CA GLY A 91 6.48 -4.44 -2.60
C GLY A 91 5.84 -5.75 -2.14
N ILE A 92 4.74 -5.70 -1.37
CA ILE A 92 4.17 -6.89 -0.71
C ILE A 92 3.82 -8.06 -1.66
N HIS A 93 3.54 -7.76 -2.93
CA HIS A 93 3.18 -8.73 -3.96
C HIS A 93 4.37 -9.22 -4.81
N ALA A 94 5.60 -8.82 -4.50
CA ALA A 94 6.77 -9.11 -5.31
C ALA A 94 7.07 -10.61 -5.47
N GLY A 95 6.79 -11.44 -4.46
CA GLY A 95 6.93 -12.89 -4.58
C GLY A 95 6.00 -13.51 -5.63
N GLU A 96 4.84 -12.89 -5.88
CA GLU A 96 3.84 -13.33 -6.85
C GLU A 96 4.09 -12.73 -8.24
N LEU A 97 4.41 -11.43 -8.29
CA LEU A 97 4.53 -10.66 -9.52
C LEU A 97 5.91 -10.75 -10.16
N LEU A 98 6.97 -10.96 -9.36
CA LEU A 98 8.35 -11.00 -9.82
C LEU A 98 9.06 -12.30 -9.37
N PRO A 99 8.57 -13.48 -9.76
CA PRO A 99 9.14 -14.76 -9.34
C PRO A 99 10.62 -14.87 -9.73
N GLY A 100 11.48 -15.17 -8.76
CA GLY A 100 12.93 -15.30 -8.96
C GLY A 100 13.72 -13.99 -8.79
N SER A 101 13.05 -12.86 -8.57
CA SER A 101 13.71 -11.64 -8.12
C SER A 101 14.05 -11.75 -6.62
N THR A 102 15.32 -11.59 -6.28
CA THR A 102 15.73 -11.44 -4.87
C THR A 102 15.36 -10.03 -4.45
N HIS A 103 14.58 -9.84 -3.38
CA HIS A 103 14.52 -8.53 -2.72
C HIS A 103 15.96 -8.09 -2.49
N GLY A 104 16.37 -6.99 -3.15
CA GLY A 104 17.74 -6.52 -3.08
C GLY A 104 18.15 -6.49 -1.62
N SER A 105 19.18 -7.25 -1.26
CA SER A 105 19.74 -7.22 0.08
C SER A 105 20.25 -5.81 0.30
N VAL A 106 19.45 -4.98 0.96
CA VAL A 106 19.95 -3.75 1.55
C VAL A 106 20.62 -4.21 2.83
N ASP A 107 21.90 -4.56 2.74
CA ASP A 107 22.72 -4.55 3.92
C ASP A 107 22.59 -3.13 4.51
N GLY A 108 22.29 -3.02 5.80
CA GLY A 108 21.97 -1.74 6.46
C GLY A 108 23.12 -0.72 6.51
N SER A 109 24.09 -0.82 5.60
CA SER A 109 25.12 0.16 5.35
C SER A 109 24.60 1.16 4.32
N PRO A 110 24.61 2.48 4.58
CA PRO A 110 24.41 3.45 3.51
C PRO A 110 25.46 3.19 2.42
N PRO A 111 25.11 3.24 1.12
CA PRO A 111 26.08 3.02 0.06
C PRO A 111 27.21 4.04 0.20
N SER A 112 28.42 3.55 0.47
CA SER A 112 29.60 4.39 0.49
C SER A 112 29.81 4.93 -0.93
N GLY A 113 29.40 6.17 -1.17
CA GLY A 113 29.70 6.90 -2.41
C GLY A 113 28.52 7.36 -3.27
N ALA A 114 27.26 7.22 -2.85
CA ALA A 114 26.14 7.74 -3.63
C ALA A 114 26.07 9.28 -3.51
N GLN A 115 26.58 9.99 -4.52
CA GLN A 115 26.21 11.37 -4.76
C GLN A 115 24.71 11.45 -5.05
N GLN A 116 24.09 12.54 -4.60
CA GLN A 116 22.69 12.83 -4.81
C GLN A 116 22.40 13.00 -6.30
N GLY A 117 21.78 12.00 -6.90
CA GLY A 117 21.31 12.04 -8.29
C GLY A 117 21.77 10.80 -9.05
N ASP A 118 20.92 9.78 -9.10
CA ASP A 118 20.77 8.91 -10.27
C ASP A 118 19.40 8.24 -10.17
N ALA A 119 18.62 8.37 -11.24
CA ALA A 119 17.26 7.88 -11.35
C ALA A 119 17.24 6.35 -11.29
N PHE A 120 16.35 5.78 -10.48
CA PHE A 120 16.01 4.36 -10.58
C PHE A 120 15.29 4.13 -11.91
N ALA A 121 16.03 3.62 -12.90
CA ALA A 121 15.46 3.03 -14.10
C ALA A 121 14.86 1.68 -13.72
N GLY A 122 13.59 1.69 -13.30
CA GLY A 122 12.76 0.49 -13.23
C GLY A 122 12.08 0.30 -14.57
N ASP A 123 12.17 -0.89 -15.16
CA ASP A 123 11.41 -1.25 -16.35
C ASP A 123 9.91 -1.07 -16.06
N GLU A 124 9.28 -0.08 -16.71
CA GLU A 124 7.84 0.12 -16.66
C GLU A 124 7.13 -1.10 -17.25
N VAL A 125 6.48 -1.89 -16.40
CA VAL A 125 5.48 -2.86 -16.84
C VAL A 125 4.11 -2.23 -16.60
N ALA A 126 3.60 -1.54 -17.63
CA ALA A 126 2.21 -1.11 -17.64
C ALA A 126 1.31 -2.34 -17.82
N VAL A 127 0.51 -2.65 -16.80
CA VAL A 127 -0.54 -3.67 -16.91
C VAL A 127 -1.81 -2.96 -17.37
N ASP A 128 -2.25 -3.25 -18.60
CA ASP A 128 -3.50 -2.74 -19.16
C ASP A 128 -4.70 -3.39 -18.46
N MET A 129 -5.43 -2.58 -17.69
CA MET A 129 -6.60 -3.00 -16.92
C MET A 129 -7.87 -3.20 -17.77
N ALA A 130 -7.82 -2.98 -19.09
CA ALA A 130 -8.94 -3.32 -19.99
C ALA A 130 -9.11 -4.83 -20.22
N ALA A 131 -8.21 -5.67 -19.68
CA ALA A 131 -8.20 -7.12 -19.86
C ALA A 131 -8.69 -7.93 -18.65
N LEU A 132 -9.31 -7.29 -17.64
CA LEU A 132 -9.91 -7.95 -16.47
C LEU A 132 -11.43 -7.69 -16.38
#